data_AF-A0A5Q4H0B6-F1
#
_entry.id   AF-A0A5Q4H0B6-F1
#
_cell.length_a   1.000
_cell.length_b   1.000
_cell.length_c   1.000
_cell.angle_alpha   90.00
_cell.angle_beta   90.00
_cell.angle_gamma   90.00
#
_symmetry.space_group_name_H-M   'P 1'
#
loop_
_entity.id
_entity.type
_entity.pdbx_description
1 polymer ?
#
loop_
_entity_poly.entity_id
_entity_poly.type
_entity_poly.pdbx_seq_one_letter_code
_entity_poly.pdbx_strand_id
1 'polypeptide(L)'
;MPSLTNKVIHGKTYYYARECKRVSGKPKIVRTIYLGSLDNILNAVQQAKQPLQHESVDIAAFGDVVALWDLAEQIGLVDIINRHVPKRRQGLSTGQYLLLAAINRAVHPTSKAKLADGYRQTALPRLLPATARQLSSQSFWNHMDSFEEHHIETIERELSQRLIDQFQLSLRTLTYDGTNFFTYLDTNNPAELAERGHNK
;
A
#
# COMPACT_ATOMS: atom_id res chain seq x y z
N MET A 1 -24.74 28.82 -13.21
CA MET A 1 -23.84 29.41 -12.19
C MET A 1 -24.51 29.34 -10.84
N PRO A 2 -23.75 29.13 -9.74
CA PRO A 2 -24.29 29.25 -8.40
C PRO A 2 -24.65 30.71 -8.09
N SER A 3 -25.78 30.92 -7.43
CA SER A 3 -26.23 32.22 -6.92
C SER A 3 -26.37 32.17 -5.40
N LEU A 4 -26.03 33.25 -4.72
CA LEU A 4 -26.25 33.41 -3.29
C LEU A 4 -27.72 33.78 -3.04
N THR A 5 -28.39 33.07 -2.14
CA THR A 5 -29.78 33.33 -1.77
C THR A 5 -29.89 33.35 -0.26
N ASN A 6 -30.60 34.33 0.31
CA ASN A 6 -30.89 34.38 1.73
C ASN A 6 -32.27 33.78 2.06
N LYS A 7 -32.44 33.33 3.31
CA LYS A 7 -33.71 32.89 3.87
C LYS A 7 -33.79 33.33 5.32
N VAL A 8 -34.88 33.95 5.72
CA VAL A 8 -35.15 34.30 7.12
C VAL A 8 -35.88 33.14 7.79
N ILE A 9 -35.33 32.63 8.88
CA ILE A 9 -35.89 31.52 9.66
C ILE A 9 -35.82 31.92 11.13
N HIS A 10 -36.98 32.01 11.80
CA HIS A 10 -37.10 32.44 13.21
C HIS A 10 -36.34 33.76 13.50
N GLY A 11 -36.49 34.75 12.61
CA GLY A 11 -35.83 36.06 12.76
C GLY A 11 -34.33 36.09 12.43
N LYS A 12 -33.71 34.96 12.09
CA LYS A 12 -32.29 34.88 11.71
C LYS A 12 -32.14 34.70 10.20
N THR A 13 -31.18 35.41 9.60
CA THR A 13 -30.89 35.32 8.17
C THR A 13 -29.83 34.27 7.89
N TYR A 14 -30.15 33.35 7.00
CA TYR A 14 -29.26 32.29 6.56
C TYR A 14 -29.04 32.33 5.05
N TYR A 15 -27.88 31.88 4.60
CA TYR A 15 -27.46 31.95 3.22
C TYR A 15 -27.30 30.56 2.60
N TYR A 16 -27.58 30.48 1.31
CA TYR A 16 -27.50 29.27 0.51
C TYR A 16 -26.82 29.59 -0.83
N ALA A 17 -25.91 28.73 -1.27
CA ALA A 17 -25.47 28.70 -2.66
C ALA A 17 -26.39 27.76 -3.44
N ARG A 18 -27.05 28.27 -4.48
CA ARG A 18 -27.98 27.50 -5.30
C ARG A 18 -27.54 27.48 -6.74
N GLU A 19 -27.51 26.30 -7.35
CA GLU A 19 -27.28 26.17 -8.79
C GLU A 19 -28.60 25.93 -9.50
N CYS A 20 -28.92 26.82 -10.44
CA CYS A 20 -30.06 26.69 -11.34
C CYS A 20 -29.60 26.14 -12.69
N LYS A 21 -30.31 25.13 -13.22
CA LYS A 21 -30.17 24.61 -14.58
C LYS A 21 -31.55 24.50 -15.23
N ARG A 22 -31.61 24.52 -16.57
CA ARG A 22 -32.86 24.21 -17.29
C ARG A 22 -33.02 22.70 -17.37
N VAL A 23 -34.09 22.16 -16.82
CA VAL A 23 -34.49 20.76 -16.93
C VAL A 23 -35.80 20.73 -17.70
N SER A 24 -35.83 20.06 -18.85
CA SER A 24 -36.98 20.04 -19.76
C SER A 24 -37.51 21.44 -20.10
N GLY A 25 -36.59 22.37 -20.37
CA GLY A 25 -36.92 23.75 -20.72
C GLY A 25 -37.42 24.63 -19.56
N LYS A 26 -37.43 24.16 -18.31
CA LYS A 26 -37.83 24.97 -17.14
C LYS A 26 -36.64 25.20 -16.20
N PRO A 27 -36.41 26.42 -15.70
CA PRO A 27 -35.36 26.67 -14.71
C PRO A 27 -35.69 25.92 -13.41
N LYS A 28 -34.76 25.08 -12.96
CA LYS A 28 -34.89 24.26 -11.74
C LYS A 28 -33.61 24.37 -10.92
N ILE A 29 -33.75 24.55 -9.61
CA ILE A 29 -32.63 24.46 -8.68
C ILE A 29 -32.23 22.99 -8.58
N VAL A 30 -31.03 22.67 -9.07
CA VAL A 30 -30.50 21.29 -9.10
C VAL A 30 -29.57 21.00 -7.94
N ARG A 31 -29.03 22.04 -7.28
CA ARG A 31 -28.17 21.92 -6.11
C ARG A 31 -28.42 23.08 -5.16
N THR A 32 -28.51 22.78 -3.87
CA THR A 32 -28.59 23.77 -2.79
C THR A 32 -27.58 23.38 -1.73
N ILE A 33 -26.68 24.32 -1.40
CA ILE A 33 -25.70 24.17 -0.32
C ILE A 33 -26.04 25.20 0.74
N TYR A 34 -26.23 24.76 1.97
CA TYR A 34 -26.40 25.65 3.12
C TYR A 34 -25.04 26.22 3.54
N LEU A 35 -24.96 27.55 3.61
CA LEU A 35 -23.71 28.25 3.97
C LEU A 35 -23.71 28.76 5.42
N GLY A 36 -24.85 28.71 6.11
CA GLY A 36 -24.97 29.23 7.47
C GLY A 36 -25.40 30.70 7.53
N SER A 37 -25.13 31.34 8.67
CA SER A 37 -25.30 32.78 8.86
C SER A 37 -24.20 33.56 8.12
N LEU A 38 -24.36 34.88 8.04
CA LEU A 38 -23.31 35.75 7.51
C LEU A 38 -22.00 35.59 8.31
N ASP A 39 -22.09 35.51 9.64
CA ASP A 39 -20.94 35.34 10.52
C ASP A 39 -20.19 34.03 10.25
N ASN A 40 -20.91 32.94 9.99
CA ASN A 40 -20.28 31.65 9.63
C ASN A 40 -19.51 31.76 8.31
N ILE A 41 -20.08 32.45 7.33
CA ILE A 41 -19.42 32.67 6.03
C ILE A 41 -18.16 33.53 6.22
N LEU A 42 -18.27 34.64 6.99
CA LEU A 42 -17.14 35.52 7.26
C LEU A 42 -16.01 34.77 7.99
N ASN A 43 -16.34 34.00 9.03
CA ASN A 43 -15.38 33.19 9.77
C ASN A 43 -14.70 32.15 8.86
N ALA A 44 -15.45 31.44 8.02
CA ALA A 44 -14.89 30.45 7.10
C ALA A 44 -13.96 31.09 6.06
N VAL A 45 -14.31 32.25 5.52
CA VAL A 45 -13.45 32.98 4.56
C VAL A 45 -12.20 33.53 5.24
N GLN A 46 -12.30 34.01 6.47
CA GLN A 46 -11.15 34.50 7.24
C GLN A 46 -10.20 33.36 7.64
N GLN A 47 -10.72 32.21 8.07
CA GLN A 47 -9.93 31.01 8.35
C GLN A 47 -9.28 30.44 7.08
N ALA A 48 -9.99 30.41 5.96
CA ALA A 48 -9.45 29.92 4.68
C ALA A 48 -8.30 30.79 4.13
N LYS A 49 -8.20 32.06 4.56
CA LYS A 49 -7.08 32.94 4.22
C LYS A 49 -5.84 32.68 5.09
N GLN A 50 -5.97 31.92 6.16
CA GLN A 50 -4.81 31.42 6.89
C GLN A 50 -4.31 30.16 6.19
N PRO A 51 -2.99 30.01 5.97
CA PRO A 51 -2.47 28.74 5.49
C PRO A 51 -2.93 27.64 6.44
N LEU A 52 -3.39 26.52 5.88
CA LEU A 52 -3.77 25.34 6.66
C LEU A 52 -2.61 25.03 7.62
N GLN A 53 -2.85 25.20 8.92
CA GLN A 53 -1.87 24.78 9.91
C GLN A 53 -1.85 23.26 9.87
N HIS A 54 -0.69 22.69 9.57
CA HIS A 54 -0.50 21.25 9.61
C HIS A 54 -0.67 20.80 11.07
N GLU A 55 -1.63 19.92 11.34
CA GLU A 55 -1.89 19.42 12.70
C GLU A 55 -0.73 18.57 13.22
N SER A 56 -0.04 17.85 12.33
CA SER A 56 1.16 17.07 12.64
C SER A 56 2.07 16.88 11.41
N VAL A 57 3.33 16.54 11.68
CA VAL A 57 4.29 16.07 10.66
C VAL A 57 4.79 14.70 11.09
N ASP A 58 4.55 13.69 10.25
CA ASP A 58 5.07 12.34 10.47
C ASP A 58 6.39 12.17 9.72
N ILE A 59 7.42 11.73 10.44
CA ILE A 59 8.71 11.33 9.85
C ILE A 59 8.66 9.81 9.64
N ALA A 60 8.85 9.38 8.39
CA ALA A 60 8.78 7.97 8.02
C ALA A 60 9.81 7.61 6.95
N ALA A 61 10.33 6.38 7.00
CA ALA A 61 11.13 5.82 5.92
C ALA A 61 10.31 5.72 4.63
N PHE A 62 10.88 6.16 3.51
CA PHE A 62 10.13 6.39 2.28
C PHE A 62 10.78 5.74 1.06
N GLY A 63 11.97 6.18 0.66
CA GLY A 63 12.50 5.91 -0.69
C GLY A 63 12.60 4.43 -1.07
N ASP A 64 13.23 3.63 -0.22
CA ASP A 64 13.41 2.19 -0.40
C ASP A 64 12.08 1.41 -0.43
N VAL A 65 11.23 1.66 0.57
CA VAL A 65 9.95 0.97 0.75
C VAL A 65 8.96 1.33 -0.35
N VAL A 66 8.88 2.60 -0.73
CA VAL A 66 7.99 3.07 -1.80
C VAL A 66 8.50 2.60 -3.16
N ALA A 67 9.82 2.56 -3.40
CA ALA A 67 10.37 2.03 -4.65
C ALA A 67 10.02 0.55 -4.84
N LEU A 68 10.14 -0.26 -3.78
CA LEU A 68 9.75 -1.68 -3.86
C LEU A 68 8.24 -1.87 -3.99
N TRP A 69 7.45 -1.02 -3.35
CA TRP A 69 5.99 -1.02 -3.53
C TRP A 69 5.62 -0.71 -4.98
N ASP A 70 6.15 0.38 -5.53
CA ASP A 70 5.90 0.81 -6.91
C ASP A 70 6.34 -0.27 -7.90
N LEU A 71 7.51 -0.88 -7.70
CA LEU A 71 7.96 -2.02 -8.52
C LEU A 71 6.98 -3.20 -8.44
N ALA A 72 6.47 -3.53 -7.26
CA ALA A 72 5.50 -4.60 -7.10
C ALA A 72 4.16 -4.28 -7.77
N GLU A 73 3.71 -3.02 -7.76
CA GLU A 73 2.54 -2.56 -8.50
C GLU A 73 2.76 -2.63 -10.01
N GLN A 74 3.91 -2.18 -10.50
CA GLN A 74 4.27 -2.25 -11.92
C GLN A 74 4.31 -3.70 -12.44
N ILE A 75 4.79 -4.64 -11.63
CA ILE A 75 4.78 -6.07 -11.95
C ILE A 75 3.35 -6.64 -11.88
N GLY A 76 2.48 -6.06 -11.05
CA GLY A 76 1.18 -6.63 -10.69
C GLY A 76 1.31 -7.83 -9.76
N LEU A 77 2.34 -7.84 -8.89
CA LEU A 77 2.72 -9.00 -8.08
C LEU A 77 1.57 -9.50 -7.19
N VAL A 78 0.87 -8.59 -6.52
CA VAL A 78 -0.27 -8.92 -5.65
C VAL A 78 -1.39 -9.60 -6.44
N ASP A 79 -1.66 -9.14 -7.66
CA ASP A 79 -2.71 -9.70 -8.51
C ASP A 79 -2.35 -11.09 -9.04
N ILE A 80 -1.09 -11.30 -9.41
CA ILE A 80 -0.56 -12.61 -9.78
C ILE A 80 -0.79 -13.60 -8.63
N ILE A 81 -0.34 -13.25 -7.42
CA ILE A 81 -0.47 -14.14 -6.24
C ILE A 81 -1.94 -14.41 -5.92
N ASN A 82 -2.77 -13.37 -5.85
CA ASN A 82 -4.18 -13.50 -5.47
C ASN A 82 -5.02 -14.28 -6.48
N ARG A 83 -4.60 -14.33 -7.76
CA ARG A 83 -5.25 -15.14 -8.79
C ARG A 83 -5.09 -16.63 -8.53
N HIS A 84 -3.90 -17.04 -8.09
CA HIS A 84 -3.56 -18.45 -7.83
C HIS A 84 -3.94 -18.87 -6.41
N VAL A 85 -3.90 -17.96 -5.44
CA VAL A 85 -4.24 -18.25 -4.03
C VAL A 85 -5.41 -17.38 -3.58
N PRO A 86 -6.66 -17.79 -3.90
CA PRO A 86 -7.84 -17.02 -3.56
C PRO A 86 -8.11 -17.01 -2.05
N LYS A 87 -8.56 -15.86 -1.55
CA LYS A 87 -8.67 -15.56 -0.12
C LYS A 87 -9.88 -16.20 0.58
N ARG A 88 -9.72 -16.58 1.86
CA ARG A 88 -10.83 -16.70 2.84
C ARG A 88 -11.20 -15.33 3.45
N ARG A 89 -12.14 -14.62 2.82
CA ARG A 89 -13.00 -13.47 3.22
C ARG A 89 -12.71 -12.50 4.41
N GLN A 90 -11.51 -12.34 5.00
CA GLN A 90 -11.25 -11.27 6.00
C GLN A 90 -9.81 -10.72 5.98
N GLY A 91 -9.60 -9.42 6.26
CA GLY A 91 -8.27 -8.83 6.42
C GLY A 91 -7.58 -8.37 5.12
N LEU A 92 -6.25 -8.36 5.08
CA LEU A 92 -5.48 -8.18 3.84
C LEU A 92 -5.57 -9.45 2.97
N SER A 93 -5.24 -9.34 1.69
CA SER A 93 -5.11 -10.51 0.80
C SER A 93 -3.80 -11.25 1.03
N THR A 94 -3.74 -12.50 0.58
CA THR A 94 -2.55 -13.34 0.66
C THR A 94 -1.36 -12.70 -0.06
N GLY A 95 -1.58 -12.14 -1.25
CA GLY A 95 -0.57 -11.39 -1.99
C GLY A 95 -0.08 -10.15 -1.26
N GLN A 96 -0.96 -9.42 -0.58
CA GLN A 96 -0.56 -8.26 0.24
C GLN A 96 0.31 -8.66 1.43
N TYR A 97 -0.01 -9.76 2.13
CA TYR A 97 0.85 -10.27 3.20
C TYR A 97 2.23 -10.69 2.69
N LEU A 98 2.29 -11.36 1.55
CA LEU A 98 3.56 -11.80 0.97
C LEU A 98 4.39 -10.60 0.49
N LEU A 99 3.75 -9.60 -0.13
CA LEU A 99 4.41 -8.35 -0.52
C LEU A 99 5.01 -7.61 0.70
N LEU A 100 4.23 -7.43 1.77
CA LEU A 100 4.74 -6.81 3.00
C LEU A 100 5.93 -7.58 3.59
N ALA A 101 5.89 -8.91 3.56
CA ALA A 101 7.01 -9.73 4.00
C ALA A 101 8.24 -9.62 3.10
N ALA A 102 8.06 -9.52 1.79
CA ALA A 102 9.13 -9.32 0.82
C ALA A 102 9.82 -7.96 1.01
N ILE A 103 9.03 -6.88 1.15
CA ILE A 103 9.56 -5.53 1.43
C ILE A 103 10.32 -5.52 2.76
N ASN A 104 9.74 -6.08 3.83
CA ASN A 104 10.43 -6.19 5.12
C ASN A 104 11.74 -6.97 5.01
N ARG A 105 11.77 -8.05 4.23
CA ARG A 105 12.98 -8.87 4.03
C ARG A 105 14.08 -8.12 3.27
N ALA A 106 13.70 -7.26 2.33
CA ALA A 106 14.63 -6.50 1.49
C ALA A 106 15.18 -5.26 2.21
N VAL A 107 14.33 -4.52 2.93
CA VAL A 107 14.70 -3.21 3.50
C VAL A 107 15.18 -3.32 4.94
N HIS A 108 14.42 -4.02 5.80
CA HIS A 108 14.68 -4.04 7.24
C HIS A 108 14.34 -5.42 7.83
N PRO A 109 15.18 -6.45 7.55
CA PRO A 109 14.85 -7.84 7.85
C PRO A 109 14.67 -8.05 9.35
N THR A 110 13.41 -8.26 9.73
CA THR A 110 13.00 -8.50 11.11
C THR A 110 12.09 -9.73 11.21
N SER A 111 11.89 -10.23 12.42
CA SER A 111 10.93 -11.29 12.67
C SER A 111 9.50 -10.82 12.38
N LYS A 112 8.60 -11.76 12.12
CA LYS A 112 7.20 -11.48 11.78
C LYS A 112 6.46 -10.80 12.93
N ALA A 113 6.92 -11.05 14.17
CA ALA A 113 6.42 -10.40 15.37
C ALA A 113 6.71 -8.89 15.39
N LYS A 114 7.80 -8.44 14.75
CA LYS A 114 8.21 -7.03 14.69
C LYS A 114 7.76 -6.32 13.41
N LEU A 115 7.09 -7.02 12.49
CA LEU A 115 6.67 -6.47 11.21
C LEU A 115 5.75 -5.26 11.38
N ALA A 116 4.80 -5.31 12.32
CA ALA A 116 3.88 -4.21 12.58
C ALA A 116 4.59 -2.92 13.05
N ASP A 117 5.66 -3.06 13.83
CA ASP A 117 6.43 -1.92 14.34
C ASP A 117 7.22 -1.26 13.22
N GLY A 118 7.92 -2.07 12.41
CA GLY A 118 8.66 -1.59 11.24
C GLY A 118 7.75 -0.93 10.21
N TYR A 119 6.62 -1.58 9.89
CA TYR A 119 5.61 -1.05 8.97
C TYR A 119 5.13 0.36 9.35
N ARG A 120 4.85 0.63 10.65
CA ARG A 120 4.36 1.94 11.11
C ARG A 120 5.38 3.07 10.96
N GLN A 121 6.66 2.75 10.87
CA GLN A 121 7.75 3.73 10.73
C GLN A 121 8.08 4.05 9.26
N THR A 122 7.29 3.52 8.32
CA THR A 122 7.50 3.69 6.87
C THR A 122 6.31 4.40 6.22
N ALA A 123 6.37 4.63 4.91
CA ALA A 123 5.27 5.13 4.11
C ALA A 123 4.16 4.09 3.84
N LEU A 124 4.38 2.80 4.13
CA LEU A 124 3.41 1.72 3.89
C LEU A 124 2.02 1.95 4.50
N PRO A 125 1.85 2.57 5.69
CA PRO A 125 0.52 2.84 6.23
C PRO A 125 -0.36 3.73 5.35
N ARG A 126 0.25 4.55 4.50
CA ARG A 126 -0.48 5.37 3.52
C ARG A 126 -0.84 4.59 2.25
N LEU A 127 0.02 3.64 1.86
CA LEU A 127 -0.14 2.83 0.64
C LEU A 127 -1.07 1.64 0.85
N LEU A 128 -0.95 0.97 2.00
CA LEU A 128 -1.74 -0.19 2.39
C LEU A 128 -2.19 -0.10 3.84
N PRO A 129 -3.29 0.62 4.14
CA PRO A 129 -3.78 0.77 5.50
C PRO A 129 -4.13 -0.58 6.14
N ALA A 130 -3.38 -0.95 7.18
CA ALA A 130 -3.55 -2.17 7.96
C ALA A 130 -3.42 -1.91 9.47
N THR A 131 -4.21 -2.64 10.26
CA THR A 131 -4.16 -2.60 11.73
C THR A 131 -3.03 -3.49 12.25
N ALA A 132 -2.52 -3.19 13.46
CA ALA A 132 -1.53 -4.04 14.13
C ALA A 132 -1.99 -5.50 14.30
N ARG A 133 -3.30 -5.73 14.50
CA ARG A 133 -3.90 -7.07 14.58
C ARG A 133 -3.76 -7.82 13.25
N GLN A 134 -4.06 -7.16 12.12
CA GLN A 134 -3.88 -7.74 10.79
C GLN A 134 -2.39 -8.06 10.54
N LEU A 135 -1.46 -7.22 11.02
CA LEU A 135 -0.02 -7.43 10.84
C LEU A 135 0.63 -8.36 11.88
N SER A 136 -0.17 -9.10 12.66
CA SER A 136 0.35 -10.06 13.63
C SER A 136 0.98 -11.28 12.94
N SER A 137 1.98 -11.90 13.60
CA SER A 137 2.58 -13.15 13.12
C SER A 137 1.55 -14.24 12.82
N GLN A 138 0.52 -14.36 13.68
CA GLN A 138 -0.53 -15.35 13.48
C GLN A 138 -1.33 -15.05 12.21
N SER A 139 -1.68 -13.79 11.98
CA SER A 139 -2.42 -13.40 10.77
C SER A 139 -1.58 -13.66 9.53
N PHE A 140 -0.27 -13.40 9.56
CA PHE A 140 0.63 -13.75 8.47
C PHE A 140 0.61 -15.25 8.18
N TRP A 141 0.86 -16.11 9.19
CA TRP A 141 0.93 -17.56 9.00
C TRP A 141 -0.40 -18.17 8.57
N ASN A 142 -1.53 -17.71 9.11
CA ASN A 142 -2.85 -18.15 8.67
C ASN A 142 -3.09 -17.94 7.16
N HIS A 143 -2.46 -16.92 6.55
CA HIS A 143 -2.54 -16.71 5.10
C HIS A 143 -1.50 -17.53 4.35
N MET A 144 -0.32 -17.76 4.93
CA MET A 144 0.68 -18.64 4.34
C MET A 144 0.22 -20.11 4.30
N ASP A 145 -0.62 -20.54 5.24
CA ASP A 145 -1.27 -21.87 5.25
C ASP A 145 -2.22 -22.10 4.06
N SER A 146 -2.53 -21.05 3.29
CA SER A 146 -3.32 -21.16 2.06
C SER A 146 -2.47 -21.52 0.84
N PHE A 147 -1.15 -21.47 0.95
CA PHE A 147 -0.26 -21.88 -0.13
C PHE A 147 -0.04 -23.39 -0.11
N GLU A 148 -0.02 -23.95 -1.31
CA GLU A 148 0.38 -25.32 -1.57
C GLU A 148 1.50 -25.25 -2.60
N GLU A 149 2.28 -26.32 -2.74
CA GLU A 149 3.44 -26.36 -3.65
C GLU A 149 3.06 -25.97 -5.08
N HIS A 150 1.94 -26.48 -5.59
CA HIS A 150 1.45 -26.17 -6.93
C HIS A 150 1.13 -24.67 -7.13
N HIS A 151 0.69 -23.97 -6.07
CA HIS A 151 0.46 -22.52 -6.14
C HIS A 151 1.77 -21.75 -6.30
N ILE A 152 2.84 -22.20 -5.64
CA ILE A 152 4.16 -21.56 -5.74
C ILE A 152 4.67 -21.70 -7.17
N GLU A 153 4.63 -22.90 -7.73
CA GLU A 153 5.08 -23.16 -9.11
C GLU A 153 4.33 -22.32 -10.15
N THR A 154 3.01 -22.17 -10.02
CA THR A 154 2.21 -21.39 -10.97
C THR A 154 2.49 -19.89 -10.84
N ILE A 155 2.63 -19.38 -9.61
CA ILE A 155 3.02 -17.99 -9.35
C ILE A 155 4.43 -17.71 -9.91
N GLU A 156 5.40 -18.57 -9.65
CA GLU A 156 6.78 -18.40 -10.14
C GLU A 156 6.83 -18.37 -11.66
N ARG A 157 6.08 -19.26 -12.33
CA ARG A 157 6.01 -19.30 -13.79
C ARG A 157 5.41 -18.01 -14.36
N GLU A 158 4.28 -17.57 -13.82
CA GLU A 158 3.62 -16.35 -14.30
C GLU A 158 4.46 -15.10 -14.02
N LEU A 159 5.04 -15.00 -12.82
CA LEU A 159 5.92 -13.92 -12.43
C LEU A 159 7.14 -13.87 -13.35
N SER A 160 7.80 -15.00 -13.60
CA SER A 160 8.96 -15.07 -14.48
C SER A 160 8.61 -14.60 -15.89
N GLN A 161 7.48 -15.07 -16.44
CA GLN A 161 7.00 -14.64 -17.75
C GLN A 161 6.76 -13.12 -17.79
N ARG A 162 6.09 -12.57 -16.76
CA ARG A 162 5.86 -11.13 -16.64
C ARG A 162 7.17 -10.34 -16.61
N LEU A 163 8.15 -10.80 -15.85
CA LEU A 163 9.45 -10.14 -15.74
C LEU A 163 10.20 -10.15 -17.08
N ILE A 164 10.18 -11.27 -17.79
CA ILE A 164 10.78 -11.38 -19.13
C ILE A 164 10.13 -10.39 -20.09
N ASP A 165 8.81 -10.37 -20.15
CA ASP A 165 8.07 -9.53 -21.10
C ASP A 165 8.19 -8.03 -20.76
N GLN A 166 8.16 -7.68 -19.47
CA GLN A 166 8.18 -6.28 -19.03
C GLN A 166 9.58 -5.68 -19.06
N PHE A 167 10.59 -6.43 -18.60
CA PHE A 167 11.97 -5.94 -18.52
C PHE A 167 12.84 -6.39 -19.70
N GLN A 168 12.26 -7.10 -20.68
CA GLN A 168 12.95 -7.58 -21.88
C GLN A 168 14.21 -8.40 -21.53
N LEU A 169 14.07 -9.27 -20.53
CA LEU A 169 15.20 -10.03 -19.99
C LEU A 169 15.70 -11.04 -21.01
N SER A 170 17.01 -11.04 -21.27
CA SER A 170 17.64 -12.05 -22.11
C SER A 170 17.79 -13.37 -21.35
N LEU A 171 17.15 -14.42 -21.85
CA LEU A 171 17.30 -15.78 -21.32
C LEU A 171 18.51 -16.54 -21.91
N ARG A 172 19.31 -15.89 -22.76
CA ARG A 172 20.46 -16.53 -23.43
C ARG A 172 21.65 -16.76 -22.49
N THR A 173 21.73 -16.00 -21.41
CA THR A 173 22.87 -16.03 -20.49
C THR A 173 22.36 -15.92 -19.07
N LEU A 174 22.65 -16.94 -18.28
CA LEU A 174 22.42 -16.94 -16.84
C LEU A 174 23.75 -16.62 -16.15
N THR A 175 23.87 -15.41 -15.63
CA THR A 175 25.00 -15.06 -14.76
C THR A 175 24.65 -15.48 -13.34
N TYR A 176 25.44 -16.37 -12.77
CA TYR A 176 25.21 -16.93 -11.45
C TYR A 176 26.34 -16.50 -10.49
N ASP A 177 25.97 -15.85 -9.38
CA ASP A 177 26.90 -15.48 -8.31
C ASP A 177 26.91 -16.58 -7.22
N GLY A 178 28.02 -17.32 -7.14
CA GLY A 178 28.23 -18.40 -6.19
C GLY A 178 28.72 -17.97 -4.80
N THR A 179 28.91 -16.67 -4.54
CA THR A 179 29.52 -16.18 -3.29
C THR A 179 28.65 -16.40 -2.04
N ASN A 180 27.35 -16.65 -2.21
CA ASN A 180 26.40 -16.97 -1.13
C ASN A 180 25.96 -18.44 -1.10
N PHE A 181 26.77 -19.37 -1.64
CA PHE A 181 26.45 -20.79 -1.57
C PHE A 181 26.75 -21.36 -0.18
N PHE A 182 25.74 -21.91 0.48
CA PHE A 182 25.95 -22.75 1.63
C PHE A 182 26.50 -24.10 1.15
N THR A 183 27.80 -24.29 1.28
CA THR A 183 28.47 -25.52 0.87
C THR A 183 28.25 -26.68 1.84
N TYR A 184 27.58 -26.43 2.99
CA TYR A 184 27.32 -27.40 4.07
C TYR A 184 28.51 -28.35 4.33
N LEU A 185 29.73 -27.83 4.24
CA LEU A 185 30.93 -28.64 4.40
C LEU A 185 30.96 -29.23 5.81
N ASP A 186 31.20 -30.54 5.87
CA ASP A 186 31.39 -31.25 7.13
C ASP A 186 32.54 -30.62 7.91
N THR A 187 32.40 -30.54 9.24
CA THR A 187 33.44 -30.02 10.13
C THR A 187 34.76 -30.80 10.00
N ASN A 188 34.68 -32.09 9.70
CA ASN A 188 35.81 -32.99 9.53
C ASN A 188 36.23 -33.14 8.05
N ASN A 189 35.81 -32.23 7.17
CA ASN A 189 36.17 -32.27 5.77
C ASN A 189 37.71 -32.20 5.60
N PRO A 190 38.35 -33.19 4.94
CA PRO A 190 39.81 -33.21 4.75
C PRO A 190 40.30 -32.24 3.66
N ALA A 191 39.42 -31.48 3.00
CA ALA A 191 39.80 -30.55 1.94
C ALA A 191 40.64 -29.38 2.46
N GLU A 192 41.82 -29.17 1.87
CA GLU A 192 42.75 -28.09 2.27
C GLU A 192 42.37 -26.71 1.72
N LEU A 193 41.61 -26.66 0.61
CA LEU A 193 41.26 -25.41 -0.08
C LEU A 193 39.92 -24.81 0.35
N ALA A 194 39.02 -25.63 0.91
CA ALA A 194 37.65 -25.23 1.19
C ALA A 194 37.46 -24.96 2.69
N GLU A 195 37.44 -23.68 3.07
CA GLU A 195 37.24 -23.28 4.47
C GLU A 195 35.76 -23.07 4.82
N ARG A 196 35.42 -23.29 6.09
CA ARG A 196 34.06 -23.08 6.60
C ARG A 196 33.82 -21.60 6.87
N GLY A 197 32.77 -21.04 6.27
CA GLY A 197 32.28 -19.70 6.62
C GLY A 197 31.44 -19.68 7.90
N HIS A 198 31.38 -18.53 8.58
CA HIS A 198 30.44 -18.30 9.69
C HIS A 198 29.05 -18.01 9.16
N ASN A 199 28.08 -18.85 9.49
CA ASN A 199 26.67 -18.60 9.19
C ASN A 199 26.09 -17.62 10.23
N LYS A 200 25.31 -16.63 9.78
CA LYS A 200 24.62 -15.65 10.64
C LYS A 200 23.18 -16.06 10.90
#